data_AF-A0A933RDS5-F1
#
_entry.id   AF-A0A933RDS5-F1
#
_cell.length_a   1.000
_cell.length_b   1.000
_cell.length_c   1.000
_cell.angle_alpha   90.00
_cell.angle_beta   90.00
_cell.angle_gamma   90.00
#
_symmetry.space_group_name_H-M   'P 1'
#
loop_
_entity.id
_entity.type
_entity.pdbx_description
1 polymer ?
#
loop_
_entity_poly.entity_id
_entity_poly.type
_entity_poly.pdbx_seq_one_letter_code
_entity_poly.pdbx_strand_id
1 'polypeptide(L)'
;VELPQAIAIVIRSGQEILLTPETQRFFNKVEFEVGGSGAALRLRPAGPASPVVIDPLVRFGRPAVEGVATDRLWELHDAGETLEQIAEGYDLPIDSVRAAVAYEEQFRSLAA
;
A
#
# COMPACT_ATOMS: atom_id res chain seq x y z
N VAL A 1 -4.35 -26.46 -12.52
CA VAL A 1 -5.02 -25.16 -12.37
C VAL A 1 -4.57 -24.31 -13.54
N GLU A 2 -5.48 -23.91 -14.42
CA GLU A 2 -5.16 -23.00 -15.54
C GLU A 2 -5.10 -21.58 -14.97
N LEU A 3 -3.92 -20.94 -15.04
CA LEU A 3 -3.76 -19.57 -14.55
C LEU A 3 -4.37 -18.60 -15.58
N PRO A 4 -5.17 -17.61 -15.16
CA PRO A 4 -5.66 -16.59 -16.07
C PRO A 4 -4.49 -15.87 -16.75
N GLN A 5 -4.58 -15.64 -18.07
CA GLN A 5 -3.52 -14.92 -18.81
C GLN A 5 -3.26 -13.51 -18.29
N ALA A 6 -4.23 -12.90 -17.61
CA ALA A 6 -4.07 -11.61 -16.96
C ALA A 6 -3.02 -11.62 -15.83
N ILE A 7 -2.75 -12.79 -15.23
CA ILE A 7 -1.88 -12.94 -14.06
C ILE A 7 -0.51 -13.49 -14.45
N ALA A 8 -0.47 -14.44 -15.40
CA ALA A 8 0.75 -15.11 -15.81
C ALA A 8 0.72 -15.52 -17.28
N ILE A 9 1.90 -15.50 -17.92
CA ILE A 9 2.12 -16.01 -19.27
C ILE A 9 2.91 -17.33 -19.16
N VAL A 10 2.38 -18.39 -19.76
CA VAL A 10 3.01 -19.71 -19.80
C VAL A 10 3.67 -19.95 -21.15
N ILE A 11 5.00 -20.08 -21.17
CA ILE A 11 5.75 -20.38 -22.41
C ILE A 11 5.81 -21.90 -22.60
N ARG A 12 4.99 -22.43 -23.51
CA ARG A 12 4.82 -23.89 -23.72
C ARG A 12 6.10 -24.61 -24.18
N SER A 13 7.10 -23.91 -24.72
CA SER A 13 8.36 -24.49 -25.19
C SER A 13 9.46 -24.58 -24.12
N GLY A 14 9.15 -24.32 -22.84
CA GLY A 14 10.14 -24.39 -21.75
C GLY A 14 9.60 -24.35 -20.31
N GLN A 15 8.29 -24.46 -20.10
CA GLN A 15 7.63 -24.48 -18.77
C GLN A 15 8.03 -23.34 -17.82
N GLU A 16 8.42 -22.18 -18.36
CA GLU A 16 8.62 -20.98 -17.56
C GLU A 16 7.30 -20.22 -17.39
N ILE A 17 7.05 -19.76 -16.17
CA ILE A 17 5.95 -18.88 -15.82
C ILE A 17 6.54 -17.49 -15.67
N LEU A 18 6.13 -16.57 -16.54
CA LEU A 18 6.44 -15.15 -16.39
C LEU A 18 5.22 -14.43 -15.81
N LEU A 19 5.47 -13.58 -14.81
CA LEU A 19 4.44 -12.66 -14.32
C LEU A 19 4.14 -11.63 -15.40
N THR A 20 2.86 -11.29 -15.57
CA THR A 20 2.50 -10.11 -16.36
C THR A 20 3.08 -8.85 -15.72
N PRO A 21 3.31 -7.77 -16.49
CA PRO A 21 3.75 -6.50 -15.93
C PRO A 21 2.85 -5.99 -14.79
N GLU A 22 1.54 -6.24 -14.89
CA GLU A 22 0.54 -5.91 -13.89
C GLU A 22 0.79 -6.68 -12.59
N THR A 23 0.98 -7.99 -12.68
CA THR A 23 1.29 -8.84 -11.53
C THR A 23 2.63 -8.45 -10.91
N GLN A 24 3.67 -8.23 -11.72
CA GLN A 24 4.96 -7.76 -11.22
C GLN A 24 4.85 -6.44 -10.47
N ARG A 25 4.06 -5.48 -10.98
CA ARG A 25 3.80 -4.20 -10.29
C ARG A 25 3.11 -4.40 -8.95
N PHE A 26 2.21 -5.36 -8.83
CA PHE A 26 1.60 -5.71 -7.55
C PHE A 26 2.60 -6.34 -6.59
N PHE A 27 3.38 -7.34 -7.03
CA PHE A 27 4.40 -7.97 -6.21
C PHE A 27 5.47 -6.99 -5.71
N ASN A 28 5.83 -5.99 -6.52
CA ASN A 28 6.77 -4.94 -6.11
C ASN A 28 6.23 -4.05 -4.97
N LYS A 29 4.94 -4.12 -4.63
CA LYS A 29 4.35 -3.43 -3.48
C LYS A 29 4.40 -4.24 -2.20
N VAL A 30 4.71 -5.54 -2.27
CA VAL A 30 4.68 -6.46 -1.14
C VAL A 30 6.11 -6.78 -0.69
N GLU A 31 6.38 -6.58 0.60
CA GLU A 31 7.62 -7.02 1.23
C GLU A 31 7.40 -8.46 1.73
N PHE A 32 8.20 -9.40 1.25
CA PHE A 32 8.14 -10.82 1.65
C PHE A 32 9.32 -11.20 2.54
N GLU A 33 9.10 -12.19 3.41
CA GLU A 33 10.15 -12.82 4.21
C GLU A 33 11.23 -13.44 3.30
N VAL A 34 12.49 -13.03 3.50
CA VAL A 34 13.64 -13.58 2.79
C VAL A 34 14.20 -14.79 3.54
N GLY A 35 14.43 -15.89 2.82
CA GLY A 35 15.07 -17.10 3.38
C GLY A 35 14.17 -17.95 4.28
N GLY A 36 12.90 -17.57 4.44
CA GLY A 36 11.90 -18.33 5.20
C GLY A 36 10.79 -18.88 4.32
N SER A 37 9.57 -18.81 4.82
CA SER A 37 8.35 -19.32 4.18
C SER A 37 7.92 -18.53 2.94
N GLY A 38 8.47 -17.33 2.74
CA GLY A 38 7.98 -16.38 1.75
C GLY A 38 6.67 -15.71 2.16
N ALA A 39 6.37 -15.64 3.46
CA ALA A 39 5.20 -14.94 3.97
C ALA A 39 5.23 -13.44 3.61
N ALA A 40 4.07 -12.86 3.31
CA ALA A 40 3.93 -11.42 3.13
C ALA A 40 4.04 -10.72 4.50
N LEU A 41 5.01 -9.83 4.63
CA LEU A 41 5.29 -9.08 5.86
C LEU A 41 4.61 -7.71 5.84
N ARG A 42 4.70 -6.99 4.72
CA ARG A 42 4.11 -5.65 4.56
C ARG A 42 3.60 -5.42 3.15
N LEU A 43 2.67 -4.50 3.00
CA LEU A 43 2.15 -4.03 1.73
C LEU A 43 2.17 -2.50 1.67
N ARG A 44 2.69 -1.94 0.58
CA ARG A 44 2.62 -0.51 0.25
C ARG A 44 1.58 -0.26 -0.84
N PRO A 45 0.29 -0.09 -0.48
CA PRO A 45 -0.80 -0.14 -1.45
C PRO A 45 -0.70 0.94 -2.53
N ALA A 46 -0.25 2.14 -2.15
CA ALA A 46 -0.05 3.28 -3.05
C ALA A 46 1.27 3.23 -3.84
N GLY A 47 2.05 2.15 -3.73
CA GLY A 47 3.30 1.96 -4.47
C GLY A 47 4.53 1.86 -3.55
N PRO A 48 5.64 1.29 -4.05
CA PRO A 48 6.82 0.98 -3.24
C PRO A 48 7.49 2.21 -2.59
N ALA A 49 7.35 3.39 -3.20
CA ALA A 49 7.89 4.64 -2.66
C ALA A 49 6.93 5.36 -1.69
N SER A 50 5.69 4.88 -1.55
CA SER A 50 4.72 5.50 -0.66
C SER A 50 5.07 5.24 0.81
N PRO A 51 4.94 6.25 1.69
CA PRO A 51 5.08 6.04 3.13
C PRO A 51 3.88 5.28 3.74
N VAL A 52 2.78 5.09 3.00
CA VAL A 52 1.61 4.34 3.47
C VAL A 52 1.92 2.84 3.49
N VAL A 53 1.83 2.23 4.67
CA VAL A 53 2.14 0.82 4.91
C VAL A 53 0.97 0.12 5.57
N ILE A 54 0.68 -1.09 5.11
CA ILE A 54 -0.11 -2.10 5.81
C ILE A 54 0.88 -3.12 6.38
N ASP A 55 1.04 -3.10 7.70
CA ASP A 55 1.91 -4.02 8.44
C ASP A 55 1.07 -4.69 9.55
N PRO A 56 0.89 -6.03 9.56
CA PRO A 56 0.10 -6.72 10.58
C PRO A 56 0.53 -6.43 12.03
N LEU A 57 1.80 -6.08 12.25
CA LEU A 57 2.37 -5.76 13.56
C LEU A 57 2.16 -4.29 13.96
N VAL A 58 1.73 -3.44 13.03
CA VAL A 58 1.43 -2.02 13.26
C VAL A 58 -0.05 -1.80 13.08
N ARG A 59 -0.73 -1.31 14.14
CA ARG A 59 -2.17 -0.95 14.06
C ARG A 59 -3.05 -2.11 13.54
N PHE A 60 -2.66 -3.36 13.80
CA PHE A 60 -3.36 -4.57 13.37
C PHE A 60 -3.56 -4.64 11.84
N GLY A 61 -2.59 -4.15 11.06
CA GLY A 61 -2.66 -4.17 9.59
C GLY A 61 -3.53 -3.06 8.98
N ARG A 62 -3.98 -2.08 9.77
CA ARG A 62 -4.62 -0.89 9.20
C ARG A 62 -3.57 -0.04 8.45
N PRO A 63 -3.92 0.56 7.30
CA PRO A 63 -3.02 1.45 6.59
C PRO A 63 -2.57 2.61 7.49
N ALA A 64 -1.27 2.87 7.50
CA ALA A 64 -0.66 3.88 8.36
C ALA A 64 0.56 4.54 7.71
N VAL A 65 0.86 5.77 8.15
CA VAL A 65 2.14 6.45 7.92
C VAL A 65 2.76 6.73 9.28
N GLU A 66 4.03 6.35 9.47
CA GLU A 66 4.75 6.56 10.75
C GLU A 66 3.95 6.07 12.00
N GLY A 67 3.20 4.97 11.85
CA GLY A 67 2.37 4.40 12.92
C GLY A 67 1.00 5.09 13.15
N VAL A 68 0.72 6.19 12.47
CA VAL A 68 -0.57 6.90 12.51
C VAL A 68 -1.49 6.40 11.40
N ALA A 69 -2.72 6.04 11.75
CA ALA A 69 -3.68 5.51 10.78
C ALA A 69 -4.07 6.59 9.74
N THR A 70 -4.11 6.21 8.46
CA THR A 70 -4.40 7.13 7.36
C THR A 70 -5.80 7.71 7.43
N ASP A 71 -6.79 6.90 7.81
CA ASP A 71 -8.18 7.34 8.01
C ASP A 71 -8.30 8.45 9.05
N ARG A 72 -7.54 8.36 10.14
CA ARG A 72 -7.54 9.39 11.18
C ARG A 72 -7.02 10.73 10.67
N LEU A 73 -5.96 10.71 9.85
CA LEU A 73 -5.41 11.93 9.23
C LEU A 73 -6.38 12.52 8.20
N TRP A 74 -7.01 11.65 7.41
CA TRP A 74 -8.04 12.06 6.46
C TRP A 74 -9.27 12.67 7.13
N GLU A 75 -9.75 12.11 8.24
CA GLU A 75 -10.89 12.65 9.01
C GLU A 75 -10.65 14.09 9.48
N LEU A 76 -9.42 14.41 9.90
CA LEU A 76 -9.04 15.77 10.33
C LEU A 76 -9.04 16.74 9.14
N HIS A 77 -8.49 16.29 8.01
CA HIS A 77 -8.50 17.06 6.78
C HIS A 77 -9.93 17.31 6.28
N ASP A 78 -10.78 16.28 6.27
CA ASP A 78 -12.19 16.36 5.90
C ASP A 78 -12.98 17.30 6.84
N ALA A 79 -12.61 17.35 8.13
CA ALA A 79 -13.14 18.30 9.09
C ALA A 79 -12.62 19.75 8.91
N GLY A 80 -11.70 19.98 7.96
CA GLY A 80 -11.22 21.30 7.58
C GLY A 80 -9.86 21.71 8.15
N GLU A 81 -9.15 20.82 8.84
CA GLU A 81 -7.76 21.08 9.25
C GLU A 81 -6.81 21.04 8.04
N THR A 82 -5.84 21.95 7.97
CA THR A 82 -4.84 21.93 6.89
C THR A 82 -3.81 20.82 7.11
N LEU A 83 -3.16 20.39 6.03
CA LEU A 83 -2.11 19.35 6.11
C LEU A 83 -0.96 19.76 7.05
N GLU A 84 -0.62 21.04 7.11
CA GLU A 84 0.39 21.60 8.00
C GLU A 84 -0.02 21.50 9.46
N GLN A 85 -1.27 21.83 9.80
CA GLN A 85 -1.81 21.72 11.16
C GLN A 85 -1.79 20.27 11.64
N ILE A 86 -2.20 19.34 10.76
CA ILE A 86 -2.20 17.90 11.06
C ILE A 86 -0.77 17.40 11.23
N ALA A 87 0.15 17.80 10.35
CA ALA A 87 1.57 17.45 10.42
C ALA A 87 2.21 17.92 11.73
N GLU A 88 1.96 19.16 12.13
CA GLU A 88 2.42 19.71 13.41
C GLU A 88 1.79 18.96 14.60
N GLY A 89 0.48 18.71 14.57
CA GLY A 89 -0.23 18.05 15.67
C GLY A 89 0.19 16.60 15.93
N TYR A 90 0.70 15.91 14.91
CA TYR A 90 1.18 14.53 15.00
C TYR A 90 2.71 14.38 14.96
N ASP A 91 3.46 15.49 14.85
CA ASP A 91 4.91 15.49 14.64
C ASP A 91 5.33 14.63 13.43
N LEU A 92 4.65 14.83 12.30
CA LEU A 92 4.86 14.06 11.06
C LEU A 92 5.45 14.93 9.95
N PRO A 93 6.24 14.33 9.05
CA PRO A 93 6.56 14.96 7.77
C PRO A 93 5.27 15.28 7.00
N ILE A 94 5.17 16.50 6.47
CA ILE A 94 3.99 16.93 5.69
C ILE A 94 3.69 16.00 4.51
N ASP A 95 4.72 15.43 3.88
CA ASP A 95 4.56 14.50 2.78
C ASP A 95 3.93 13.16 3.21
N SER A 96 4.14 12.73 4.46
CA SER A 96 3.47 11.56 5.04
C SER A 96 1.98 11.84 5.22
N VAL A 97 1.63 13.02 5.74
CA VAL A 97 0.22 13.43 5.88
C VAL A 97 -0.46 13.55 4.52
N ARG A 98 0.20 14.20 3.55
CA ARG A 98 -0.28 14.32 2.17
C ARG A 98 -0.53 12.96 1.52
N ALA A 99 0.41 12.02 1.68
CA ALA A 99 0.28 10.67 1.13
C ALA A 99 -0.86 9.88 1.80
N ALA A 100 -1.05 10.03 3.11
CA ALA A 100 -2.15 9.42 3.84
C ALA A 100 -3.53 9.93 3.36
N VAL A 101 -3.69 11.25 3.24
CA VAL A 101 -4.95 11.86 2.76
C VAL A 101 -5.25 11.41 1.33
N ALA A 102 -4.26 11.50 0.42
CA ALA A 102 -4.43 11.08 -0.97
C ALA A 102 -4.80 9.59 -1.11
N TYR A 103 -4.23 8.72 -0.25
CA TYR A 103 -4.57 7.31 -0.21
C TYR A 103 -6.04 7.07 0.14
N GLU A 104 -6.56 7.76 1.17
CA GLU A 104 -7.95 7.63 1.61
C GLU A 104 -8.94 8.19 0.58
N GLU A 105 -8.62 9.33 -0.04
CA GLU A 105 -9.43 9.91 -1.13
C GLU A 105 -9.55 8.94 -2.32
N GLN A 106 -8.42 8.36 -2.74
CA GLN A 106 -8.40 7.37 -3.82
C GLN A 106 -9.21 6.13 -3.45
N PHE A 107 -9.03 5.59 -2.23
CA PHE A 107 -9.72 4.41 -1.77
C PHE A 107 -11.24 4.61 -1.69
N ARG A 108 -11.68 5.77 -1.18
CA ARG A 108 -13.10 6.13 -1.08
C ARG A 108 -13.73 6.36 -2.44
N SER A 109 -13.00 6.97 -3.38
CA SER A 109 -13.45 7.14 -4.77
C SER A 109 -13.70 5.80 -5.48
N LEU A 110 -12.89 4.77 -5.19
CA LEU A 110 -13.06 3.42 -5.73
C LEU A 110 -14.21 2.64 -5.06
N ALA A 111 -14.62 3.02 -3.85
CA ALA A 111 -15.68 2.36 -3.09
C ALA A 111 -17.08 2.95 -3.33
N ALA A 112 -17.16 4.11 -4.00
CA ALA A 112 -18.41 4.78 -4.39
C ALA A 112 -18.97 4.21 -5.71
#